data_AF-A0AAJ5RN39-F1
#
_entry.id   AF-A0AAJ5RN39-F1
#
_cell.length_a   1.000
_cell.length_b   1.000
_cell.length_c   1.000
_cell.angle_alpha   90.00
_cell.angle_beta   90.00
_cell.angle_gamma   90.00
#
_symmetry.space_group_name_H-M   'P 1'
#
loop_
_entity.id
_entity.type
_entity.pdbx_description
1 polymer ?
#
loop_
_entity_poly.entity_id
_entity_poly.type
_entity_poly.pdbx_seq_one_letter_code
_entity_poly.pdbx_strand_id
1 'polypeptide(L)'
;MDVEYYKKIPANKRHAFNLILNAPKASQVQTKNRQFSTMDMFPTTLAAMGVDIKGERLGLGTNLFSTKKTLIEEKGLKKVDKALSAKSKFYNNQFIYDK
;
A
#
# COMPACT_ATOMS: atom_id res chain seq x y z
N MET A 1 22.80 0.73 11.80
CA MET A 1 22.82 1.09 10.36
C MET A 1 23.89 2.14 10.16
N ASP A 2 24.72 1.99 9.14
CA ASP A 2 25.79 2.95 8.84
C ASP A 2 25.21 4.27 8.27
N VAL A 3 25.57 5.39 8.88
CA VAL A 3 25.10 6.73 8.49
C VAL A 3 25.75 7.18 7.18
N GLU A 4 26.95 6.68 6.87
CA GLU A 4 27.69 7.07 5.67
C GLU A 4 27.16 6.39 4.40
N TYR A 5 26.63 5.17 4.53
CA TYR A 5 26.01 4.43 3.44
C TYR A 5 24.92 5.24 2.71
N TYR A 6 24.07 5.94 3.46
CA TYR A 6 22.95 6.70 2.89
C TYR A 6 23.36 8.00 2.21
N LYS A 7 24.55 8.56 2.50
CA LYS A 7 25.04 9.80 1.86
C LYS A 7 25.30 9.61 0.36
N LYS A 8 25.56 8.37 -0.08
CA LYS A 8 25.88 8.03 -1.49
C LYS A 8 24.64 7.65 -2.30
N ILE A 9 23.47 7.51 -1.67
CA ILE A 9 22.23 7.11 -2.34
C ILE A 9 21.48 8.38 -2.77
N PRO A 10 21.16 8.55 -4.06
CA PRO A 10 20.39 9.70 -4.50
C PRO A 10 18.98 9.66 -3.90
N ALA A 11 18.43 10.83 -3.55
CA ALA A 11 17.18 10.94 -2.78
C ALA A 11 16.00 10.20 -3.44
N ASN A 12 15.98 10.13 -4.77
CA ASN A 12 14.96 9.44 -5.57
C ASN A 12 15.01 7.90 -5.49
N LYS A 13 16.07 7.31 -4.91
CA LYS A 13 16.22 5.86 -4.70
C LYS A 13 16.04 5.46 -3.23
N ARG A 14 15.69 6.41 -2.35
CA ARG A 14 15.42 6.11 -0.95
C ARG A 14 14.00 5.54 -0.80
N HIS A 15 13.92 4.36 -0.19
CA HIS A 15 12.64 3.70 0.11
C HIS A 15 12.54 3.40 1.61
N ALA A 16 11.31 3.42 2.13
CA ALA A 16 11.04 2.96 3.49
C ALA A 16 11.18 1.43 3.55
N PHE A 17 11.92 0.94 4.54
CA PHE A 17 11.97 -0.48 4.86
C PHE A 17 10.78 -0.83 5.75
N ASN A 18 10.08 -1.91 5.41
CA ASN A 18 8.94 -2.41 6.17
C ASN A 18 9.22 -3.84 6.62
N LEU A 19 9.08 -4.10 7.92
CA LEU A 19 9.23 -5.42 8.53
C LEU A 19 8.00 -5.71 9.38
N ILE A 20 7.33 -6.82 9.07
CA ILE A 20 6.17 -7.29 9.83
C ILE A 20 6.58 -8.58 10.54
N LEU A 21 6.62 -8.53 11.87
CA LEU A 21 6.94 -9.68 12.71
C LEU A 21 5.66 -10.39 13.13
N ASN A 22 5.77 -11.70 13.40
CA ASN A 22 4.64 -12.56 13.75
C ASN A 22 3.51 -12.54 12.71
N ALA A 23 3.90 -12.42 11.43
CA ALA A 23 2.96 -12.48 10.32
C ALA A 23 2.22 -13.84 10.29
N PRO A 24 0.99 -13.87 9.73
CA PRO A 24 0.23 -15.11 9.58
C PRO A 24 1.04 -16.08 8.73
N LYS A 25 0.89 -17.38 9.00
CA LYS A 25 1.59 -18.44 8.26
C LYS A 25 0.98 -18.56 6.86
N ALA A 26 1.32 -17.63 5.98
CA ALA A 26 0.84 -17.59 4.61
C ALA A 26 1.81 -18.36 3.71
N SER A 27 1.30 -19.38 3.03
CA SER A 27 2.07 -20.34 2.24
C SER A 27 2.68 -19.74 0.96
N GLN A 28 2.21 -18.55 0.53
CA GLN A 28 2.58 -17.94 -0.77
C GLN A 28 2.71 -16.41 -0.69
N VAL A 29 3.39 -15.89 0.33
CA VAL A 29 3.66 -14.44 0.43
C VAL A 29 4.75 -14.03 -0.57
N GLN A 30 4.43 -13.08 -1.45
CA GLN A 30 5.45 -12.44 -2.29
C GLN A 30 6.20 -11.38 -1.49
N THR A 31 7.41 -11.70 -1.05
CA THR A 31 8.26 -10.80 -0.24
C THR A 31 9.28 -10.01 -1.06
N LYS A 32 9.44 -10.33 -2.35
CA LYS A 32 10.43 -9.73 -3.24
C LYS A 32 9.76 -8.96 -4.37
N ASN A 33 10.30 -7.79 -4.70
CA ASN A 33 9.92 -6.96 -5.86
C ASN A 33 8.42 -6.60 -5.94
N ARG A 34 7.69 -6.71 -4.83
CA ARG A 34 6.28 -6.34 -4.75
C ARG A 34 6.16 -4.82 -4.73
N GLN A 35 5.25 -4.26 -5.51
CA GLN A 35 4.96 -2.83 -5.47
C GLN A 35 3.76 -2.58 -4.56
N PHE A 36 3.91 -1.70 -3.58
CA PHE A 36 2.86 -1.42 -2.60
C PHE A 36 2.91 0.03 -2.13
N SER A 37 1.84 0.45 -1.46
CA SER A 37 1.62 1.78 -0.91
C SER A 37 1.37 1.71 0.59
N THR A 38 1.32 2.87 1.23
CA THR A 38 0.91 2.99 2.64
C THR A 38 -0.54 2.54 2.88
N MET A 39 -1.41 2.63 1.87
CA MET A 39 -2.81 2.18 1.97
C MET A 39 -2.91 0.66 2.15
N ASP A 40 -1.96 -0.09 1.62
CA ASP A 40 -1.90 -1.56 1.76
C ASP A 40 -1.58 -2.00 3.19
N MET A 41 -1.01 -1.10 4.03
CA MET A 41 -0.71 -1.44 5.42
C MET A 41 -1.97 -1.65 6.26
N PHE A 42 -3.07 -0.96 5.97
CA PHE A 42 -4.31 -1.11 6.73
C PHE A 42 -4.90 -2.54 6.67
N PRO A 43 -5.18 -3.13 5.49
CA PRO A 43 -5.62 -4.52 5.43
C PRO A 43 -4.52 -5.49 5.87
N THR A 44 -3.24 -5.18 5.63
CA THR A 44 -2.13 -6.08 6.00
C THR A 44 -1.98 -6.21 7.52
N THR A 45 -2.16 -5.13 8.29
CA THR A 45 -2.09 -5.19 9.76
C THR A 45 -3.27 -5.95 10.35
N LEU A 46 -4.49 -5.77 9.80
CA LEU A 46 -5.66 -6.54 10.20
C LEU A 46 -5.48 -8.04 9.90
N ALA A 47 -4.98 -8.37 8.71
CA ALA A 47 -4.65 -9.74 8.37
C ALA A 47 -3.55 -10.31 9.27
N ALA A 48 -2.57 -9.50 9.67
CA ALA A 48 -1.54 -9.90 10.65
C ALA A 48 -2.12 -10.30 12.01
N MET A 49 -3.22 -9.65 12.42
CA MET A 49 -3.95 -9.97 13.65
C MET A 49 -4.91 -11.17 13.50
N GLY A 50 -4.97 -11.80 12.32
CA GLY A 50 -5.83 -12.96 12.07
C GLY A 50 -7.27 -12.61 11.67
N VAL A 51 -7.54 -11.35 11.31
CA VAL A 51 -8.85 -10.96 10.77
C VAL A 51 -9.00 -11.47 9.34
N ASP A 52 -10.10 -12.16 9.07
CA ASP A 52 -10.45 -12.56 7.70
C ASP A 52 -11.04 -11.38 6.92
N ILE A 53 -10.43 -11.07 5.78
CA ILE A 53 -10.79 -9.93 4.94
C ILE A 53 -11.36 -10.48 3.64
N LYS A 54 -12.68 -10.34 3.46
CA LYS A 54 -13.35 -10.79 2.23
C LYS A 54 -12.69 -10.14 1.00
N GLY A 55 -12.11 -10.98 0.14
CA GLY A 55 -11.48 -10.54 -1.11
C GLY A 55 -10.11 -9.88 -0.93
N GLU A 56 -9.52 -9.91 0.27
CA GLU A 56 -8.16 -9.44 0.57
C GLU A 56 -7.95 -7.93 0.35
N ARG A 57 -9.03 -7.14 0.35
CA ARG A 57 -9.00 -5.70 0.09
C ARG A 57 -9.90 -4.92 1.05
N LEU A 58 -9.38 -3.80 1.55
CA LEU A 58 -10.13 -2.83 2.34
C LEU A 58 -9.80 -1.42 1.84
N GLY A 59 -10.84 -0.67 1.49
CA GLY A 59 -10.67 0.61 0.81
C GLY A 59 -9.86 0.43 -0.48
N LEU A 60 -8.77 1.20 -0.60
CA LEU A 60 -7.84 1.12 -1.73
C LEU A 60 -6.66 0.17 -1.48
N GLY A 61 -6.51 -0.31 -0.24
CA GLY A 61 -5.44 -1.20 0.16
C GLY A 61 -5.73 -2.66 -0.16
N THR A 62 -4.67 -3.41 -0.41
CA THR A 62 -4.67 -4.87 -0.60
C THR A 62 -3.81 -5.51 0.48
N ASN A 63 -4.26 -6.65 1.02
CA ASN A 63 -3.48 -7.43 1.97
C ASN A 63 -2.19 -7.95 1.31
N LEU A 64 -1.03 -7.56 1.83
CA LEU A 64 0.28 -7.95 1.31
C LEU A 64 0.63 -9.42 1.59
N PHE A 65 -0.05 -10.09 2.52
CA PHE A 65 0.11 -11.53 2.74
C PHE A 65 -0.63 -12.38 1.70
N SER A 66 -1.57 -11.77 0.97
CA SER A 66 -2.31 -12.45 -0.09
C SER A 66 -1.53 -12.52 -1.40
N THR A 67 -1.97 -13.39 -2.31
CA THR A 67 -1.49 -13.48 -3.70
C THR A 67 -2.13 -12.45 -4.62
N LYS A 68 -3.04 -11.61 -4.12
CA LYS A 68 -3.71 -10.57 -4.93
C LYS A 68 -2.74 -9.44 -5.25
N LYS A 69 -2.73 -9.02 -6.50
CA LYS A 69 -1.95 -7.85 -6.93
C LYS A 69 -2.46 -6.60 -6.21
N THR A 70 -1.56 -5.73 -5.79
CA THR A 70 -1.92 -4.41 -5.26
C THR A 70 -2.47 -3.52 -6.37
N LEU A 71 -3.13 -2.43 -5.98
CA LEU A 71 -3.66 -1.47 -6.95
C LEU A 71 -2.54 -0.83 -7.80
N ILE A 72 -1.34 -0.66 -7.23
CA ILE A 72 -0.15 -0.19 -7.94
C ILE A 72 0.34 -1.25 -8.94
N GLU A 73 0.34 -2.53 -8.58
CA GLU A 73 0.76 -3.61 -9.48
C GLU A 73 -0.18 -3.80 -10.67
N GLU A 74 -1.48 -3.57 -10.46
CA GLU A 74 -2.49 -3.70 -11.52
C GLU A 74 -2.50 -2.52 -12.49
N LYS A 75 -2.41 -1.29 -11.96
CA LYS A 75 -2.65 -0.07 -12.75
C LYS A 75 -1.39 0.75 -13.00
N GLY A 76 -0.32 0.50 -12.25
CA GLY A 76 0.94 1.24 -12.28
C GLY A 76 0.89 2.52 -11.44
N LEU A 77 1.99 2.80 -10.74
CA LEU A 77 2.12 3.94 -9.80
C LEU A 77 1.63 5.27 -10.38
N LYS A 78 2.10 5.64 -11.58
CA LYS A 78 1.76 6.93 -12.22
C LYS A 78 0.25 7.13 -12.43
N LYS A 79 -0.48 6.07 -12.81
CA LYS A 79 -1.93 6.16 -13.04
C LYS A 79 -2.68 6.26 -11.72
N VAL A 80 -2.24 5.51 -10.72
CA VAL A 80 -2.79 5.53 -9.37
C VAL A 80 -2.63 6.91 -8.75
N ASP A 81 -1.41 7.44 -8.73
CA ASP A 81 -1.13 8.77 -8.17
C ASP A 81 -1.93 9.88 -8.86
N LYS A 82 -2.02 9.82 -10.19
CA LYS A 82 -2.83 10.78 -10.96
C LYS A 82 -4.31 10.72 -10.59
N ALA A 83 -4.86 9.51 -10.43
CA ALA A 83 -6.26 9.32 -10.07
C ALA A 83 -6.54 9.77 -8.62
N LEU A 84 -5.63 9.49 -7.68
CA LEU A 84 -5.75 9.93 -6.28
C LEU A 84 -5.63 11.44 -6.12
N SER A 85 -4.83 12.07 -6.97
CA SER A 85 -4.67 13.54 -6.98
C SER A 85 -5.81 14.27 -7.68
N ALA A 86 -6.72 13.54 -8.34
CA ALA A 86 -7.81 14.14 -9.10
C ALA A 86 -8.90 14.67 -8.17
N LYS A 87 -9.41 15.86 -8.48
CA LYS A 87 -10.56 16.43 -7.77
C LYS A 87 -11.85 15.79 -8.26
N SER A 88 -12.68 15.33 -7.33
CA SER A 88 -14.02 14.84 -7.64
C SER A 88 -15.03 15.97 -7.47
N LYS A 89 -15.67 16.39 -8.57
CA LYS A 89 -16.78 17.36 -8.54
C LYS A 89 -17.91 16.88 -7.63
N PHE A 90 -18.24 15.59 -7.72
CA PHE A 90 -19.24 14.96 -6.86
C PHE A 90 -18.87 15.09 -5.38
N TYR A 91 -17.64 14.74 -5.01
CA TYR A 91 -17.20 14.78 -3.61
C TYR A 91 -17.25 16.21 -3.05
N ASN A 92 -16.77 17.17 -3.84
CA ASN A 92 -16.77 18.57 -3.47
C ASN A 92 -18.19 19.09 -3.26
N ASN A 93 -19.10 18.83 -4.19
CA ASN A 93 -20.46 19.31 -4.09
C ASN A 93 -21.19 18.68 -2.91
N GLN A 94 -21.12 17.36 -2.75
CA GLN A 94 -21.96 16.62 -1.79
C GLN A 94 -21.41 16.59 -0.35
N PHE A 95 -20.09 16.72 -0.17
CA PHE A 95 -19.49 16.56 1.17
C PHE A 95 -18.71 17.79 1.65
N ILE A 96 -18.25 18.66 0.75
CA ILE A 96 -17.47 19.87 1.14
C ILE A 96 -18.34 21.12 1.12
N TYR A 97 -19.11 21.32 0.04
CA TYR A 97 -19.81 22.57 -0.22
C TYR A 97 -21.32 22.53 0.08
N ASP A 98 -21.98 21.38 0.00
CA ASP A 98 -23.33 21.20 0.55
C ASP A 98 -23.22 21.18 2.09
N LYS A 99 -23.36 22.37 2.69
CA LYS A 99 -23.73 22.57 4.09
C LYS A 99 -25.12 23.18 4.16
#